data_AF-A0A173MMV4-F1
#
_entry.id   AF-A0A173MMV4-F1
#
_cell.length_a   1.000
_cell.length_b   1.000
_cell.length_c   1.000
_cell.angle_alpha   90.00
_cell.angle_beta   90.00
_cell.angle_gamma   90.00
#
_symmetry.space_group_name_H-M   'P 1'
#
loop_
_entity.id
_entity.type
_entity.pdbx_description
1 polymer ?
#
loop_
_entity_poly.entity_id
_entity_poly.type
_entity_poly.pdbx_seq_one_letter_code
_entity_poly.pdbx_strand_id
1 'polypeptide(L)' 'MENDLRHRTERKGFTTMRVMYDITMGIIILGMGALVLLGDKLKITQIQSLDPLMRYIFAGICAVYGGFRLYRGLKRDY' A
#
# COMPACT_ATOMS: atom_id res chain seq x y z
N MET A 1 -29.20 -26.20 -8.56
CA MET A 1 -27.98 -26.30 -7.74
C MET A 1 -26.72 -25.81 -8.47
N GLU A 2 -26.71 -25.76 -9.80
CA GLU A 2 -25.55 -25.27 -10.59
C GLU A 2 -25.30 -23.75 -10.49
N ASN A 3 -26.35 -22.94 -10.36
CA ASN A 3 -26.21 -21.47 -10.24
C ASN A 3 -25.50 -21.04 -8.94
N ASP A 4 -25.66 -21.78 -7.83
CA ASP A 4 -25.01 -21.46 -6.56
C ASP A 4 -23.49 -21.68 -6.58
N LEU A 5 -23.04 -22.65 -7.36
CA LEU A 5 -21.61 -22.94 -7.53
C LEU A 5 -20.92 -21.86 -8.35
N ARG A 6 -21.56 -21.34 -9.41
CA ARG A 6 -21.05 -20.21 -10.20
C ARG A 6 -20.95 -18.94 -9.36
N HIS A 7 -21.97 -18.63 -8.55
CA HIS A 7 -21.92 -17.47 -7.65
C HIS A 7 -20.83 -17.57 -6.58
N ARG A 8 -20.50 -18.76 -6.08
CA ARG A 8 -19.39 -18.93 -5.12
C ARG A 8 -18.01 -18.80 -5.76
N THR A 9 -17.81 -19.31 -6.97
CA THR A 9 -16.53 -19.17 -7.69
C THR A 9 -16.25 -17.74 -8.10
N GLU A 10 -17.27 -17.01 -8.57
CA GLU A 10 -17.13 -15.58 -8.89
C GLU A 10 -16.89 -14.75 -7.64
N ARG A 11 -17.61 -14.99 -6.53
CA ARG A 11 -17.36 -14.30 -5.26
C ARG A 11 -15.96 -14.54 -4.69
N LYS A 12 -15.39 -15.74 -4.87
CA LYS A 12 -14.00 -16.02 -4.46
C LYS A 12 -13.00 -15.16 -5.25
N GLY A 13 -13.16 -15.08 -6.58
CA GLY A 13 -12.32 -14.22 -7.43
C GLY A 13 -12.43 -12.72 -7.09
N PHE A 14 -13.66 -12.22 -6.89
CA PHE A 14 -13.91 -10.83 -6.48
C PHE A 14 -13.34 -10.49 -5.09
N THR A 15 -13.35 -11.45 -4.18
CA THR A 15 -12.78 -11.27 -2.83
C THR A 15 -11.26 -11.23 -2.89
N THR A 16 -10.63 -12.12 -3.66
CA THR A 16 -9.16 -12.13 -3.86
C THR A 16 -8.68 -10.86 -4.59
N MET A 17 -9.38 -10.41 -5.62
CA MET A 17 -9.09 -9.14 -6.33
C MET A 17 -9.14 -7.93 -5.37
N ARG A 18 -10.16 -7.87 -4.51
CA ARG A 18 -10.30 -6.79 -3.52
C ARG A 18 -9.17 -6.79 -2.49
N VAL A 19 -8.73 -7.98 -2.07
CA VAL A 19 -7.61 -8.13 -1.14
C VAL A 19 -6.28 -7.76 -1.79
N MET A 20 -6.05 -8.19 -3.03
CA MET A 20 -4.85 -7.85 -3.79
C MET A 20 -4.78 -6.34 -4.07
N TYR A 21 -5.92 -5.69 -4.30
CA TYR A 21 -6.00 -4.23 -4.41
C TYR A 21 -5.64 -3.53 -3.08
N ASP A 22 -6.13 -4.01 -1.95
CA ASP A 22 -5.79 -3.47 -0.61
C ASP A 22 -4.28 -3.60 -0.30
N ILE A 23 -3.68 -4.75 -0.65
CA ILE A 23 -2.25 -5.01 -0.53
C ILE A 23 -1.46 -4.07 -1.46
N THR A 24 -1.86 -3.98 -2.72
CA THR A 24 -1.20 -3.15 -3.74
C THR A 24 -1.22 -1.67 -3.34
N MET A 25 -2.37 -1.17 -2.85
CA MET A 25 -2.47 0.18 -2.30
C MET A 25 -1.55 0.39 -1.10
N GLY A 26 -1.42 -0.59 -0.20
CA GLY A 26 -0.46 -0.55 0.90
C GLY A 26 1.00 -0.48 0.43
N ILE A 27 1.36 -1.28 -0.58
CA ILE A 27 2.70 -1.27 -1.21
C ILE A 27 2.98 0.07 -1.88
N ILE A 28 2.01 0.64 -2.61
CA ILE A 28 2.17 1.93 -3.27
C ILE A 28 2.39 3.05 -2.24
N ILE A 29 1.63 3.06 -1.15
CA ILE A 29 1.79 4.04 -0.06
C ILE A 29 3.16 3.90 0.61
N LEU A 30 3.60 2.67 0.89
CA LEU A 30 4.95 2.42 1.41
C LEU A 30 6.04 2.84 0.43
N GLY A 31 5.86 2.52 -0.86
CA GLY A 31 6.76 2.90 -1.93
C GLY A 31 6.89 4.41 -2.06
N MET A 32 5.80 5.16 -2.00
CA MET A 32 5.83 6.62 -1.97
C MET A 32 6.53 7.17 -0.73
N GLY A 33 6.23 6.65 0.46
CA GLY A 33 6.91 7.07 1.70
C GLY A 33 8.41 6.81 1.65
N ALA A 34 8.81 5.63 1.16
CA ALA A 34 10.20 5.28 0.95
C ALA A 34 10.87 6.16 -0.11
N LEU A 35 10.21 6.43 -1.24
CA LEU A 35 10.72 7.33 -2.28
C LEU A 35 10.88 8.77 -1.78
N VAL A 36 10.01 9.25 -0.89
CA VAL A 36 10.16 10.59 -0.29
C VAL A 36 11.37 10.64 0.66
N LEU A 37 11.59 9.58 1.45
CA LEU A 37 12.77 9.44 2.32
C LEU A 37 14.08 9.29 1.52
N LEU A 38 14.10 8.39 0.54
CA LEU A 38 15.27 8.17 -0.33
C LEU A 38 15.47 9.31 -1.33
N GLY A 39 14.42 10.05 -1.69
CA GLY A 39 14.49 11.22 -2.56
C GLY A 39 15.35 12.34 -1.99
N ASP A 40 15.54 12.35 -0.66
CA ASP A 40 16.45 13.26 0.02
C ASP A 40 17.91 12.86 -0.23
N LYS A 41 18.18 11.56 -0.14
CA LYS A 41 19.48 10.96 -0.46
C LYS A 41 19.82 11.05 -1.96
N LEU A 42 18.80 10.97 -2.82
CA LEU A 42 18.93 11.06 -4.28
C LEU A 42 19.07 12.52 -4.78
N LYS A 43 19.06 13.52 -3.88
CA LYS A 43 19.17 14.95 -4.20
C LYS A 43 18.18 15.41 -5.27
N ILE A 44 16.95 14.89 -5.22
CA ILE A 44 15.88 15.37 -6.10
C ILE A 44 15.53 16.78 -5.63
N THR A 45 15.91 17.79 -6.40
CA THR A 45 15.72 19.23 -6.07
C THR A 45 14.28 19.57 -5.73
N GLN A 46 13.31 18.95 -6.42
CA GLN A 46 11.87 19.10 -6.18
C GLN A 46 11.43 18.70 -4.75
N ILE A 47 12.16 17.73 -4.16
CA ILE A 47 11.83 17.19 -2.84
C ILE A 47 12.74 17.83 -1.77
N GLN A 48 13.98 18.18 -2.11
CA GLN A 48 14.84 18.97 -1.21
C GLN A 48 14.35 20.40 -0.97
N SER A 49 13.59 20.98 -1.90
CA SER A 49 12.97 22.30 -1.71
C SER A 49 11.78 22.28 -0.74
N LEU A 50 11.28 21.10 -0.39
CA LEU A 50 10.23 20.94 0.61
C LEU A 50 10.83 20.91 2.01
N ASP A 51 10.11 21.51 2.96
CA ASP A 51 10.52 21.56 4.36
C ASP A 51 10.81 20.12 4.88
N PRO A 52 12.03 19.86 5.39
CA PRO A 52 12.42 18.53 5.87
C PRO A 52 11.46 18.00 6.93
N LEU A 53 10.85 18.86 7.75
CA LEU A 53 9.92 18.47 8.79
C LEU A 53 8.64 17.84 8.19
N MET A 54 8.09 18.47 7.14
CA MET A 54 6.94 17.96 6.39
C MET A 54 7.25 16.62 5.71
N ARG A 55 8.44 16.47 5.11
CA ARG A 55 8.84 15.21 4.47
C ARG A 55 8.95 14.06 5.46
N TYR A 56 9.58 14.29 6.61
CA TYR A 56 9.75 13.26 7.63
C TYR A 56 8.42 12.84 8.23
N ILE A 57 7.51 13.79 8.51
CA ILE A 57 6.15 13.47 8.98
C ILE A 57 5.38 12.69 7.93
N PHE A 58 5.40 13.14 6.67
CA PHE A 58 4.66 12.50 5.58
C PHE A 58 5.17 11.08 5.32
N ALA A 59 6.49 10.89 5.30
CA ALA A 59 7.11 9.59 5.14
C ALA A 59 6.85 8.69 6.35
N GLY A 60 6.86 9.23 7.57
CA GLY A 60 6.51 8.51 8.79
C GLY A 60 5.07 8.00 8.78
N ILE A 61 4.12 8.84 8.39
CA ILE A 61 2.70 8.44 8.24
C ILE A 61 2.56 7.39 7.14
N CYS A 62 3.21 7.56 5.99
CA CYS A 62 3.19 6.56 4.91
C CYS A 62 3.82 5.23 5.35
N ALA A 63 4.91 5.27 6.12
CA ALA A 63 5.57 4.07 6.65
C ALA A 63 4.68 3.33 7.66
N VAL A 64 4.10 4.04 8.63
CA VAL A 64 3.22 3.44 9.64
C VAL A 64 1.92 2.95 9.02
N TYR A 65 1.24 3.78 8.22
CA TYR A 65 -0.05 3.44 7.62
C TYR A 65 0.08 2.40 6.50
N GLY A 66 1.07 2.58 5.64
CA GLY A 66 1.39 1.62 4.58
C GLY A 66 1.88 0.30 5.15
N GLY A 67 2.72 0.32 6.18
CA GLY A 67 3.20 -0.87 6.89
C GLY A 67 2.07 -1.64 7.57
N PHE A 68 1.15 -0.92 8.23
CA PHE A 68 -0.04 -1.52 8.82
C PHE A 68 -0.96 -2.15 7.77
N ARG A 69 -1.20 -1.47 6.63
CA ARG A 69 -1.98 -2.03 5.52
C ARG A 69 -1.31 -3.24 4.88
N LEU A 70 0.01 -3.19 4.71
CA LEU A 70 0.79 -4.29 4.17
C LEU A 70 0.74 -5.50 5.11
N TYR A 71 0.94 -5.29 6.41
CA TYR A 71 0.84 -6.33 7.44
C TYR A 71 -0.55 -6.97 7.47
N ARG A 72 -1.62 -6.15 7.42
CA ARG A 72 -3.00 -6.63 7.35
C ARG A 72 -3.29 -7.41 6.07
N GLY A 73 -2.62 -7.07 4.98
CA GLY A 73 -2.73 -7.73 3.69
C GLY A 73 -1.98 -9.07 3.62
N LEU A 74 -0.77 -9.13 4.17
CA LEU A 74 0.07 -10.34 4.24
C LEU A 74 -0.47 -11.38 5.24
N LYS A 75 -1.02 -10.94 6.38
CA LYS A 75 -1.52 -11.85 7.43
C LYS A 75 -2.89 -12.46 7.12
N ARG A 76 -3.40 -12.31 5.90
CA ARG A 76 -4.59 -13.05 5.46
C ARG A 76 -4.14 -14.43 5.00
N ASP A 77 -3.86 -15.29 5.99
CA ASP A 77 -3.90 -16.73 5.83
C ASP A 77 -5.21 -17.10 5.14
N TYR A 78 -5.09 -17.76 4.00
CA TYR A 78 -6.15 -18.58 3.43
C TYR A 78 -6.07 -19.98 4.04
#